data_AF-A0A0F3GVS3-F1
#
_entry.id   AF-A0A0F3GVS3-F1
#
_cell.length_a   1.000
_cell.length_b   1.000
_cell.length_c   1.000
_cell.angle_alpha   90.00
_cell.angle_beta   90.00
_cell.angle_gamma   90.00
#
_symmetry.space_group_name_H-M   'P 1'
#
loop_
_entity.id
_entity.type
_entity.pdbx_description
1 polymer ?
#
loop_
_entity_poly.entity_id
_entity_poly.type
_entity_poly.pdbx_seq_one_letter_code
_entity_poly.pdbx_strand_id
1 'polypeptide(L)'
;MKGLSGWRVKAVADFNNDGKSDVLLQNDSGDVYIWLMDGVNIQGGSGFAAKGIPSNWRIKAVSDLDGDGKADIIWQDVTTGDTAAWLMDGPKMVSGSYVVQGIPSNWNLLTTGDYNGDDKGDVLWQDTITNDLVVCYN
;
A
#
# COMPACT_ATOMS: atom_id res chain seq x y z
N MET A 1 16.52 18.11 -5.62
CA MET A 1 15.04 18.21 -5.65
C MET A 1 14.58 19.19 -4.57
N LYS A 2 14.30 20.46 -4.94
CA LYS A 2 13.57 21.41 -4.09
C LYS A 2 12.09 21.28 -4.48
N GLY A 3 11.19 20.94 -3.55
CA GLY A 3 9.75 20.85 -3.84
C GLY A 3 8.95 19.79 -3.08
N LEU A 4 9.60 18.90 -2.33
CA LEU A 4 8.94 17.83 -1.57
C LEU A 4 8.71 18.15 -0.08
N SER A 5 8.63 19.43 0.31
CA SER A 5 8.33 19.75 1.71
C SER A 5 6.99 19.12 2.10
N GLY A 6 6.99 18.29 3.15
CA GLY A 6 5.80 17.58 3.62
C GLY A 6 5.49 16.25 2.92
N TRP A 7 6.22 15.86 1.87
CA TRP A 7 6.10 14.53 1.26
C TRP A 7 7.01 13.53 1.97
N ARG A 8 6.50 12.31 2.20
CA ARG A 8 7.25 11.19 2.78
C ARG A 8 7.16 9.99 1.86
N VAL A 9 8.27 9.27 1.70
CA VAL A 9 8.26 7.94 1.08
C VAL A 9 7.50 7.00 2.02
N LYS A 10 6.52 6.29 1.46
CA LYS A 10 5.67 5.35 2.17
C LYS A 10 6.01 3.91 1.82
N ALA A 11 6.38 3.65 0.58
CA ALA A 11 6.84 2.35 0.13
C ALA A 11 7.70 2.46 -1.14
N VAL A 12 8.42 1.38 -1.43
CA VAL A 12 9.20 1.16 -2.65
C VAL A 12 8.81 -0.23 -3.17
N ALA A 13 8.25 -0.29 -4.36
CA ALA A 13 7.78 -1.52 -5.02
C ALA A 13 7.56 -1.24 -6.51
N ASP A 14 7.44 -2.27 -7.34
CA ASP A 14 7.14 -2.11 -8.77
C ASP A 14 5.63 -1.90 -8.95
N PHE A 15 5.19 -0.71 -9.35
CA PHE A 15 3.77 -0.38 -9.52
C PHE A 15 3.31 -0.51 -10.98
N ASN A 16 4.20 -0.80 -11.92
CA ASN A 16 3.88 -0.84 -13.36
C ASN A 16 4.34 -2.12 -14.07
N ASN A 17 4.93 -3.07 -13.33
CA ASN A 17 5.44 -4.36 -13.80
C ASN A 17 6.51 -4.21 -14.89
N ASP A 18 7.41 -3.23 -14.74
CA ASP A 18 8.58 -3.06 -15.62
C ASP A 18 9.87 -3.69 -15.06
N GLY A 19 9.78 -4.33 -13.89
CA GLY A 19 10.87 -4.98 -13.17
C GLY A 19 11.73 -4.02 -12.35
N LYS A 20 11.34 -2.75 -12.21
CA LYS A 20 12.08 -1.73 -11.45
C LYS A 20 11.24 -1.22 -10.28
N SER A 21 11.93 -0.83 -9.22
CA SER A 21 11.26 -0.30 -8.04
C SER A 21 10.86 1.16 -8.22
N ASP A 22 9.59 1.43 -8.06
CA ASP A 22 8.98 2.76 -8.04
C ASP A 22 8.85 3.29 -6.60
N VAL A 23 8.44 4.55 -6.45
CA VAL A 23 8.32 5.21 -5.14
C VAL A 23 6.90 5.70 -4.89
N LEU A 24 6.26 5.16 -3.84
CA LEU A 24 4.99 5.64 -3.32
C LEU A 24 5.23 6.72 -2.27
N LEU A 25 4.65 7.89 -2.47
CA LEU A 25 4.77 9.05 -1.59
C LEU A 25 3.40 9.48 -1.07
N GLN A 26 3.37 9.99 0.16
CA GLN A 26 2.20 10.65 0.73
C GLN A 26 2.62 11.95 1.42
N ASN A 27 1.82 13.01 1.29
CA ASN A 27 2.03 14.27 2.00
C ASN A 27 1.09 14.46 3.20
N ASP A 28 1.38 15.48 4.02
CA ASP A 28 0.57 15.79 5.22
C ASP A 28 -0.87 16.26 4.88
N SER A 29 -1.13 16.73 3.65
CA SER A 29 -2.47 17.04 3.15
C SER A 29 -3.25 15.79 2.71
N GLY A 30 -2.63 14.60 2.74
CA GLY A 30 -3.23 13.35 2.32
C GLY A 30 -3.12 13.06 0.83
N ASP A 31 -2.38 13.86 0.05
CA ASP A 31 -2.14 13.53 -1.35
C ASP A 31 -1.18 12.34 -1.46
N VAL A 32 -1.42 11.50 -2.46
CA VAL A 32 -0.67 10.28 -2.75
C VAL A 32 -0.13 10.38 -4.16
N TYR A 33 1.17 10.18 -4.33
CA TYR A 33 1.84 10.26 -5.63
C TYR A 33 2.75 9.06 -5.83
N ILE A 34 2.79 8.54 -7.05
CA ILE A 34 3.68 7.45 -7.45
C ILE A 34 4.67 8.00 -8.46
N TRP A 35 5.96 7.88 -8.13
CA TRP A 35 7.05 8.04 -9.08
C TRP A 35 7.37 6.70 -9.69
N LEU A 36 7.05 6.57 -10.98
CA LEU A 36 7.54 5.46 -11.78
C LEU A 36 9.03 5.72 -12.09
N MET A 37 9.89 4.76 -11.84
CA MET A 37 11.35 4.94 -11.83
C MET A 37 12.03 4.09 -12.90
N ASP A 38 13.00 4.69 -13.59
CA ASP A 38 13.93 4.00 -14.46
C ASP A 38 15.36 4.23 -13.96
N GLY A 39 15.78 3.34 -13.05
CA GLY A 39 17.02 3.50 -12.30
C GLY A 39 17.00 4.75 -11.42
N VAL A 40 17.81 5.75 -11.77
CA VAL A 40 17.89 7.03 -11.04
C VAL A 40 16.99 8.13 -11.63
N ASN A 41 16.24 7.82 -12.70
CA ASN A 41 15.38 8.77 -13.39
C ASN A 41 13.91 8.51 -13.05
N ILE A 42 13.11 9.58 -13.02
CA ILE A 42 11.64 9.47 -12.95
C ILE A 42 11.10 9.36 -14.37
N GLN A 43 10.33 8.31 -14.65
CA GLN A 43 9.71 8.05 -15.94
C GLN A 43 8.41 8.87 -16.12
N GLY A 44 8.09 9.15 -17.38
CA GLY A 44 6.75 9.60 -17.77
C GLY A 44 5.68 8.58 -17.36
N GLY A 45 4.49 9.07 -17.03
CA GLY A 45 3.41 8.24 -16.48
C GLY A 45 3.33 8.26 -14.96
N SER A 46 4.33 8.82 -14.26
CA SER A 46 4.22 9.17 -12.83
C SER A 46 3.04 10.11 -12.58
N GLY A 47 2.38 9.98 -11.42
CA GLY A 47 1.13 10.71 -11.18
C GLY A 47 0.57 10.62 -9.77
N PHE A 48 -0.49 11.39 -9.54
CA PHE A 48 -1.28 11.28 -8.30
C PHE A 48 -2.13 10.01 -8.35
N ALA A 49 -2.01 9.19 -7.31
CA ALA A 49 -2.93 8.08 -7.06
C ALA A 49 -4.20 8.53 -6.37
N ALA A 50 -4.08 9.50 -5.46
CA ALA A 50 -5.21 10.12 -4.80
C ALA A 50 -4.84 11.52 -4.30
N LYS A 51 -5.85 12.31 -3.96
CA LYS A 51 -5.69 13.63 -3.35
C LYS A 51 -6.56 13.74 -2.11
N GLY A 52 -6.04 14.38 -1.06
CA GLY A 52 -6.81 14.68 0.14
C GLY A 52 -7.32 13.46 0.92
N ILE A 53 -6.54 12.36 0.98
CA ILE A 53 -6.92 11.19 1.79
C ILE A 53 -7.02 11.60 3.27
N PRO A 54 -8.12 11.27 3.97
CA PRO A 54 -8.30 11.65 5.36
C PRO A 54 -7.14 11.20 6.24
N SER A 55 -6.73 12.06 7.17
CA SER A 55 -5.48 11.88 7.93
C SER A 55 -5.43 10.64 8.83
N ASN A 56 -6.57 10.05 9.15
CA ASN A 56 -6.69 8.79 9.88
C ASN A 56 -6.30 7.58 9.02
N TRP A 57 -6.41 7.66 7.69
CA TRP A 57 -5.98 6.61 6.78
C TRP A 57 -4.47 6.65 6.54
N ARG A 58 -3.82 5.53 6.81
CA ARG A 58 -2.36 5.36 6.65
C ARG A 58 -2.07 4.22 5.69
N ILE A 59 -1.14 4.42 4.77
CA ILE A 59 -0.53 3.32 4.01
C ILE A 59 0.27 2.48 4.99
N LYS A 60 -0.09 1.20 5.08
CA LYS A 60 0.52 0.21 5.99
C LYS A 60 1.50 -0.71 5.26
N ALA A 61 1.16 -1.12 4.05
CA ALA A 61 1.97 -2.03 3.25
C ALA A 61 1.65 -1.88 1.76
N VAL A 62 2.49 -2.49 0.94
CA VAL A 62 2.28 -2.69 -0.49
C VAL A 62 2.57 -4.15 -0.83
N SER A 63 1.81 -4.73 -1.73
CA SER A 63 1.96 -6.11 -2.20
C SER A 63 1.16 -6.28 -3.49
N ASP A 64 1.53 -7.20 -4.37
CA ASP A 64 0.69 -7.58 -5.51
C ASP A 64 -0.48 -8.43 -5.01
N LEU A 65 -1.68 -7.87 -4.85
CA LEU A 65 -2.83 -8.54 -4.20
C LEU A 65 -3.73 -9.26 -5.20
N ASP A 66 -3.59 -9.00 -6.50
CA ASP A 66 -4.41 -9.64 -7.53
C ASP A 66 -3.61 -10.50 -8.52
N GLY A 67 -2.28 -10.50 -8.42
CA GLY A 67 -1.36 -11.35 -9.17
C GLY A 67 -1.02 -10.79 -10.56
N ASP A 68 -1.22 -9.49 -10.80
CA ASP A 68 -0.94 -8.85 -12.10
C ASP A 68 0.53 -8.42 -12.28
N GLY A 69 1.35 -8.66 -11.25
CA GLY A 69 2.76 -8.30 -11.17
C GLY A 69 3.02 -6.86 -10.73
N LYS A 70 1.99 -6.10 -10.35
CA LYS A 70 2.12 -4.72 -9.85
C LYS A 70 1.79 -4.66 -8.37
N ALA A 71 2.45 -3.74 -7.68
CA ALA A 71 2.19 -3.51 -6.28
C ALA A 71 0.88 -2.75 -6.06
N ASP A 72 0.07 -3.27 -5.16
CA ASP A 72 -1.14 -2.64 -4.65
C ASP A 72 -0.91 -1.98 -3.30
N ILE A 73 -1.90 -1.20 -2.83
CA ILE A 73 -1.77 -0.41 -1.59
C ILE A 73 -2.73 -0.91 -0.54
N ILE A 74 -2.20 -1.25 0.64
CA ILE A 74 -3.00 -1.55 1.84
C ILE A 74 -3.02 -0.33 2.76
N TRP A 75 -4.23 0.10 3.05
CA TRP A 75 -4.58 1.22 3.88
C TRP A 75 -5.18 0.75 5.20
N GLN A 76 -4.92 1.47 6.29
CA GLN A 76 -5.62 1.27 7.56
C GLN A 76 -6.06 2.61 8.15
N ASP A 77 -7.32 2.68 8.55
CA ASP A 77 -7.86 3.72 9.41
C ASP A 77 -7.37 3.47 10.84
N VAL A 78 -6.51 4.34 11.35
CA VAL A 78 -5.94 4.18 12.71
C VAL A 78 -6.96 4.48 13.83
N THR A 79 -8.14 4.98 13.48
CA THR A 79 -9.20 5.31 14.44
C THR A 79 -10.19 4.17 14.58
N THR A 80 -10.62 3.59 13.45
CA THR A 80 -11.62 2.51 13.45
C THR A 80 -11.01 1.13 13.37
N GLY A 81 -9.80 1.00 12.84
CA GLY A 81 -9.19 -0.29 12.49
C GLY A 81 -9.65 -0.83 11.14
N ASP A 82 -10.46 -0.09 10.39
CA ASP A 82 -10.82 -0.51 9.04
C ASP A 82 -9.58 -0.61 8.16
N THR A 83 -9.42 -1.71 7.46
CA THR A 83 -8.32 -1.94 6.53
C THR A 83 -8.89 -2.12 5.14
N ALA A 84 -8.35 -1.39 4.17
CA ALA A 84 -8.78 -1.42 2.79
C ALA A 84 -7.59 -1.69 1.87
N ALA A 85 -7.86 -2.31 0.74
CA ALA A 85 -6.88 -2.54 -0.32
C ALA A 85 -7.32 -1.79 -1.58
N TRP A 86 -6.36 -1.19 -2.27
CA TRP A 86 -6.53 -0.59 -3.59
C TRP A 86 -5.68 -1.34 -4.60
N LEU A 87 -6.32 -1.87 -5.63
CA LEU A 87 -5.65 -2.49 -6.77
C LEU A 87 -5.17 -1.38 -7.71
N MET A 88 -3.90 -1.43 -8.13
CA MET A 88 -3.20 -0.34 -8.79
C MET A 88 -2.70 -0.71 -10.20
N ASP A 89 -2.67 0.28 -11.08
CA ASP A 89 -2.04 0.22 -12.39
C ASP A 89 -1.20 1.48 -12.59
N GLY A 90 0.08 1.40 -12.18
CA GLY A 90 0.93 2.56 -11.96
C GLY A 90 0.29 3.52 -10.95
N PRO A 91 0.18 4.83 -11.24
CA PRO A 91 -0.51 5.77 -10.35
C PRO A 91 -2.03 5.62 -10.34
N LYS A 92 -2.66 4.75 -11.13
CA LYS A 92 -4.12 4.68 -11.22
C LYS A 92 -4.68 3.61 -10.29
N MET A 93 -5.62 4.00 -9.42
CA MET A 93 -6.45 3.02 -8.71
C MET A 93 -7.47 2.39 -9.69
N VAL A 94 -7.43 1.07 -9.83
CA VAL A 94 -8.33 0.29 -10.70
C VAL A 94 -9.56 -0.18 -9.93
N SER A 95 -9.38 -0.63 -8.69
CA SER A 95 -10.44 -1.11 -7.81
C SER A 95 -10.05 -0.94 -6.33
N GLY A 96 -11.00 -1.09 -5.41
CA GLY A 96 -10.69 -1.18 -3.99
C GLY A 96 -11.85 -1.69 -3.14
N SER A 97 -11.52 -2.31 -2.02
CA SER A 97 -12.48 -2.89 -1.07
C SER A 97 -11.91 -2.88 0.36
N TYR A 98 -12.78 -3.09 1.35
CA TYR A 98 -12.34 -3.43 2.70
C TYR A 98 -11.79 -4.86 2.72
N VAL A 99 -10.61 -5.03 3.32
CA VAL A 99 -10.01 -6.33 3.66
C VAL A 99 -10.58 -6.83 4.98
N VAL A 100 -10.65 -5.93 5.97
CA VAL A 100 -11.26 -6.18 7.27
C VAL A 100 -11.85 -4.89 7.81
N GLN A 101 -12.97 -4.97 8.51
CA GLN A 101 -13.60 -3.82 9.16
C GLN A 101 -13.39 -3.92 10.67
N GLY A 102 -13.02 -2.81 11.30
CA GLY A 102 -12.94 -2.70 12.75
C GLY A 102 -11.88 -3.57 13.43
N ILE A 103 -10.69 -3.77 12.81
CA ILE A 103 -9.68 -4.62 13.46
C ILE A 103 -9.25 -4.02 14.81
N PRO A 104 -9.21 -4.80 15.90
CA PRO A 104 -8.86 -4.24 17.22
C PRO A 104 -7.44 -3.67 17.23
N SER A 105 -7.22 -2.63 18.04
CA SER A 105 -5.96 -1.85 18.03
C SER A 105 -4.71 -2.61 18.47
N ASN A 106 -4.87 -3.76 19.14
CA ASN A 106 -3.77 -4.66 19.47
C ASN A 106 -3.30 -5.50 18.27
N TRP A 107 -4.06 -5.55 17.18
CA TRP A 107 -3.67 -6.24 15.95
C TRP A 107 -2.90 -5.31 15.01
N ASN A 108 -1.71 -5.76 14.62
CA ASN A 108 -0.85 -5.05 13.69
C ASN A 108 -0.69 -5.84 12.39
N LEU A 109 -0.80 -5.15 11.25
CA LEU A 109 -0.30 -5.68 9.98
C LEU A 109 1.22 -5.81 10.12
N LEU A 110 1.69 -7.05 10.12
CA LEU A 110 3.10 -7.38 10.33
C LEU A 110 3.87 -7.39 9.02
N THR A 111 3.33 -8.09 8.01
CA THR A 111 3.92 -8.19 6.67
C THR A 111 2.88 -8.67 5.66
N THR A 112 3.21 -8.55 4.38
CA THR A 112 2.49 -9.17 3.28
C THR A 112 3.38 -10.21 2.60
N GLY A 113 2.77 -11.09 1.80
CA GLY A 113 3.46 -12.07 0.98
C GLY A 113 2.51 -13.18 0.53
N ASP A 114 2.90 -13.95 -0.47
CA ASP A 114 2.14 -15.13 -0.91
C ASP A 114 2.37 -16.29 0.08
N TYR A 115 1.43 -16.51 0.99
CA TYR A 115 1.51 -17.55 2.02
C TYR A 115 0.73 -18.80 1.65
N ASN A 116 -0.15 -18.75 0.66
CA ASN A 116 -0.94 -19.90 0.19
C ASN A 116 -0.43 -20.50 -1.13
N GLY A 117 0.50 -19.84 -1.83
CA GLY A 117 1.09 -20.27 -3.09
C GLY A 117 0.22 -20.01 -4.32
N ASP A 118 -0.63 -18.98 -4.30
CA ASP A 118 -1.54 -18.63 -5.41
C ASP A 118 -1.04 -17.47 -6.29
N ASP A 119 0.22 -17.07 -6.10
CA ASP A 119 0.89 -15.94 -6.74
C ASP A 119 0.28 -14.56 -6.42
N LYS A 120 -0.54 -14.47 -5.36
CA LYS A 120 -1.08 -13.21 -4.86
C LYS A 120 -0.66 -12.95 -3.41
N GLY A 121 -0.65 -11.68 -3.06
CA GLY A 121 -0.24 -11.18 -1.76
C GLY A 121 -1.31 -11.38 -0.71
N ASP A 122 -0.95 -12.10 0.35
CA ASP A 122 -1.74 -12.23 1.56
C ASP A 122 -1.28 -11.22 2.62
N VAL A 123 -2.08 -11.07 3.68
CA VAL A 123 -1.77 -10.16 4.80
C VAL A 123 -1.62 -10.94 6.10
N LEU A 124 -0.44 -10.87 6.72
CA LEU A 124 -0.17 -11.44 8.04
C LEU A 124 -0.39 -10.40 9.14
N TRP A 125 -1.25 -10.73 10.09
CA TRP A 125 -1.58 -9.94 11.26
C TRP A 125 -1.00 -10.58 12.53
N GLN A 126 -0.60 -9.73 13.47
CA GLN A 126 -0.15 -10.16 14.80
C GLN A 126 -0.96 -9.46 15.90
N ASP A 127 -1.50 -10.25 16.83
CA ASP A 127 -2.00 -9.76 18.10
C ASP A 127 -0.81 -9.47 19.03
N THR A 128 -0.59 -8.21 19.37
CA THR A 128 0.55 -7.79 20.21
C THR A 128 0.40 -8.13 21.70
N ILE A 129 -0.77 -8.58 22.14
CA ILE A 129 -1.03 -9.01 23.51
C ILE A 129 -0.76 -10.51 23.67
N THR A 130 -1.28 -11.32 22.74
CA THR A 130 -1.17 -12.79 22.82
C THR A 130 -0.01 -13.36 22.01
N ASN A 131 0.53 -12.59 21.05
CA ASN A 131 1.42 -13.04 19.97
C ASN A 131 0.78 -14.03 18.99
N ASP A 132 -0.55 -14.07 18.91
CA ASP A 132 -1.24 -14.84 17.87
C ASP A 132 -0.96 -14.26 16.49
N LEU A 133 -0.87 -15.15 15.50
CA LEU A 133 -0.65 -14.81 14.10
C LEU A 133 -1.84 -15.29 13.25
N VAL A 134 -2.35 -14.42 12.39
CA VAL A 134 -3.45 -14.75 11.47
C VAL A 134 -3.11 -14.25 10.07
N VAL A 135 -3.28 -15.11 9.07
CA VAL A 135 -3.16 -14.75 7.66
C VAL A 135 -4.56 -14.51 7.09
N CYS A 136 -4.72 -13.40 6.37
CA CYS A 136 -5.88 -13.14 5.53
C CYS A 136 -5.50 -13.38 4.07
N TYR A 137 -6.16 -14.34 3.45
CA TYR A 137 -6.04 -14.67 2.03
C TYR A 137 -7.00 -13.81 1.19
N ASN A 138 -6.64 -13.55 -0.06
CA ASN A 138 -7.47 -12.80 -1.03
C ASN A 138 -8.33 -13.71 -1.94
#